data_AF-A0A923TLR5-F1
#
_entry.id   AF-A0A923TLR5-F1
#
_cell.length_a   1.000
_cell.length_b   1.000
_cell.length_c   1.000
_cell.angle_alpha   90.00
_cell.angle_beta   90.00
_cell.angle_gamma   90.00
#
_symmetry.space_group_name_H-M   'P 1'
#
loop_
_entity.id
_entity.type
_entity.pdbx_description
1 polymer ?
#
loop_
_entity_poly.entity_id
_entity_poly.type
_entity_poly.pdbx_seq_one_letter_code
_entity_poly.pdbx_strand_id
1 'polypeptide(L)'
;LLVHNTLKGVGLRGKIRIGCAGKVVSAFDIARMMALGADWCNAARGFMFALGCIQAQTCHTGKCPTGVTTQDPVRQQALVVPDKAERVYGFHQNTLHALKELVQAAGLLHPGEIDAHHIVRRVNENEVRLLANLVPQVADGALLDSDVSSLHNVFKYYWPKARAESFTL
;
A
#
# COMPACT_ATOMS: atom_id res chain seq x y z
N LEU A 1 -0.59 9.94 -1.70
CA LEU A 1 -0.99 10.18 -3.12
C LEU A 1 0.05 10.91 -3.97
N LEU A 2 1.26 11.26 -3.47
CA LEU A 2 2.26 11.99 -4.27
C LEU A 2 2.51 11.33 -5.65
N VAL A 3 2.91 10.06 -5.67
CA VAL A 3 3.22 9.35 -6.93
C VAL A 3 2.01 9.29 -7.87
N HIS A 4 0.85 8.88 -7.36
CA HIS A 4 -0.38 8.80 -8.16
C HIS A 4 -0.77 10.17 -8.76
N ASN A 5 -0.75 11.22 -7.95
CA ASN A 5 -1.08 12.58 -8.38
C ASN A 5 -0.05 13.14 -9.36
N THR A 6 1.24 12.87 -9.16
CA THR A 6 2.27 13.26 -10.12
C THR A 6 1.99 12.59 -11.46
N LEU A 7 1.75 11.27 -11.46
CA LEU A 7 1.46 10.52 -12.69
C LEU A 7 0.18 10.98 -13.38
N LYS A 8 -0.87 11.33 -12.65
CA LYS A 8 -2.07 11.97 -13.22
C LYS A 8 -1.74 13.33 -13.81
N GLY A 9 -1.07 14.18 -13.03
CA GLY A 9 -0.70 15.53 -13.41
C GLY A 9 0.17 15.60 -14.67
N VAL A 10 0.99 14.59 -14.96
CA VAL A 10 1.78 14.52 -16.21
C VAL A 10 1.15 13.63 -17.30
N GLY A 11 -0.07 13.14 -17.11
CA GLY A 11 -0.78 12.31 -18.10
C GLY A 11 -0.19 10.90 -18.30
N LEU A 12 0.57 10.38 -17.32
CA LEU A 12 1.22 9.07 -17.38
C LEU A 12 0.54 7.99 -16.53
N ARG A 13 -0.51 8.32 -15.75
CA ARG A 13 -1.18 7.35 -14.86
C ARG A 13 -1.71 6.11 -15.58
N GLY A 14 -2.20 6.26 -16.82
CA GLY A 14 -2.68 5.14 -17.64
C GLY A 14 -1.55 4.26 -18.22
N LYS A 15 -0.30 4.73 -18.19
CA LYS A 15 0.88 4.03 -18.73
C LYS A 15 1.73 3.37 -17.64
N ILE A 16 1.62 3.82 -16.40
CA ILE A 16 2.45 3.37 -15.28
C ILE A 16 1.55 2.80 -14.19
N ARG A 17 1.82 1.55 -13.81
CA ARG A 17 1.15 0.88 -12.69
C ARG A 17 1.91 1.10 -11.39
N ILE A 18 1.18 1.26 -10.28
CA ILE A 18 1.72 1.59 -8.95
C ILE A 18 1.54 0.40 -8.01
N GLY A 19 2.66 -0.20 -7.61
CA GLY A 19 2.70 -1.16 -6.52
C GLY A 19 2.90 -0.46 -5.18
N CYS A 20 2.06 -0.77 -4.20
CA CYS A 20 2.26 -0.31 -2.83
C CYS A 20 2.81 -1.44 -1.96
N ALA A 21 3.62 -1.08 -0.97
CA ALA A 21 4.05 -1.97 0.10
C ALA A 21 4.07 -1.19 1.42
N GLY A 22 4.20 -1.91 2.53
CA GLY A 22 4.34 -1.32 3.85
C GLY A 22 3.08 -1.48 4.70
N LYS A 23 3.18 -2.33 5.73
CA LYS A 23 2.11 -2.63 6.69
C LYS A 23 0.78 -3.07 6.05
N VAL A 24 0.80 -3.65 4.85
CA VAL A 24 -0.36 -4.33 4.28
C VAL A 24 -0.49 -5.71 4.95
N VAL A 25 -1.44 -5.84 5.86
CA VAL A 25 -1.67 -7.09 6.62
C VAL A 25 -3.14 -7.52 6.63
N SER A 26 -4.05 -6.65 6.20
CA SER A 26 -5.49 -6.90 6.19
C SER A 26 -6.14 -6.50 4.86
N ALA A 27 -7.38 -6.97 4.65
CA ALA A 27 -8.22 -6.55 3.54
C ALA A 27 -8.45 -5.03 3.51
N PHE A 28 -8.65 -4.41 4.68
CA PHE A 28 -8.84 -2.96 4.78
C PHE A 28 -7.58 -2.18 4.41
N ASP A 29 -6.38 -2.71 4.70
CA ASP A 29 -5.14 -2.10 4.23
C ASP A 29 -5.09 -2.08 2.71
N ILE A 30 -5.46 -3.18 2.05
CA ILE A 30 -5.52 -3.25 0.58
C ILE A 30 -6.51 -2.21 0.06
N ALA A 31 -7.74 -2.19 0.57
CA ALA A 31 -8.79 -1.24 0.17
C ALA A 31 -8.31 0.22 0.29
N ARG A 32 -7.69 0.58 1.43
CA ARG A 32 -7.12 1.92 1.65
C ARG A 32 -6.01 2.25 0.66
N MET A 33 -5.17 1.29 0.28
CA MET A 33 -4.07 1.53 -0.66
C MET A 33 -4.57 1.67 -2.10
N MET A 34 -5.57 0.88 -2.50
CA MET A 34 -6.28 1.06 -3.77
C MET A 34 -6.90 2.47 -3.85
N ALA A 35 -7.57 2.91 -2.77
CA ALA A 35 -8.12 4.27 -2.64
C ALA A 35 -7.07 5.39 -2.76
N LEU A 36 -5.80 5.10 -2.45
CA LEU A 36 -4.69 6.04 -2.57
C LEU A 36 -3.98 5.94 -3.93
N GLY A 37 -4.53 5.16 -4.86
CA GLY A 37 -4.10 5.07 -6.24
C GLY A 37 -3.20 3.87 -6.58
N ALA A 38 -3.05 2.90 -5.67
CA ALA A 38 -2.33 1.65 -5.96
C ALA A 38 -3.08 0.79 -6.99
N ASP A 39 -2.34 0.09 -7.84
CA ASP A 39 -2.87 -0.96 -8.73
C ASP A 39 -2.72 -2.35 -8.11
N TRP A 40 -1.74 -2.54 -7.22
CA TRP A 40 -1.59 -3.76 -6.43
C TRP A 40 -0.90 -3.48 -5.09
N CYS A 41 -1.00 -4.43 -4.17
CA CYS A 41 -0.41 -4.35 -2.83
C CYS A 41 0.51 -5.53 -2.57
N ASN A 42 1.68 -5.26 -1.99
CA ASN A 42 2.63 -6.24 -1.53
C ASN A 42 2.54 -6.39 -0.01
N ALA A 43 2.15 -7.57 0.46
CA ALA A 43 2.25 -7.96 1.85
C ALA A 43 3.52 -8.78 2.05
N ALA A 44 4.33 -8.43 3.04
CA ALA A 44 5.45 -9.26 3.50
C ALA A 44 5.21 -9.69 4.94
N ARG A 45 4.92 -8.70 5.81
CA ARG A 45 4.76 -8.95 7.24
C ARG A 45 3.58 -9.86 7.58
N GLY A 46 2.44 -9.71 6.90
CA GLY A 46 1.27 -10.58 7.09
C GLY A 46 1.61 -12.04 6.77
N PHE A 47 2.29 -12.28 5.65
CA PHE A 47 2.77 -13.62 5.29
C PHE A 47 3.82 -14.17 6.25
N MET A 48 4.73 -13.34 6.75
CA MET A 48 5.68 -13.77 7.79
C MET A 48 4.95 -14.22 9.07
N PHE A 49 3.87 -13.54 9.48
CA PHE A 49 3.05 -13.97 10.61
C PHE A 49 2.31 -15.28 10.33
N ALA A 50 1.71 -15.40 9.14
CA ALA A 50 1.06 -16.64 8.73
C ALA A 50 2.04 -17.83 8.77
N LEU A 51 3.28 -17.62 8.33
CA LEU A 51 4.39 -18.59 8.36
C LEU A 51 4.89 -18.93 9.78
N GLY A 52 4.62 -18.07 10.78
CA GLY A 52 5.01 -18.27 12.17
C GLY A 52 6.11 -17.35 12.70
N CYS A 53 6.31 -16.16 12.11
CA CYS A 53 7.11 -15.11 12.73
C CYS A 53 6.44 -14.61 14.01
N ILE A 54 7.19 -14.59 15.11
CA ILE A 54 6.73 -14.14 16.44
C ILE A 54 7.28 -12.76 16.83
N GLN A 55 7.82 -12.00 15.87
CA GLN A 55 8.47 -10.71 16.12
C GLN A 55 9.67 -10.76 17.08
N ALA A 56 10.46 -11.82 17.06
CA ALA A 56 11.67 -11.92 17.87
C ALA A 56 12.71 -10.81 17.56
N GLN A 57 12.63 -10.17 16.38
CA GLN A 57 13.52 -9.09 15.94
C GLN A 57 15.02 -9.48 15.86
N THR A 58 15.33 -10.77 15.85
CA THR A 58 16.69 -11.31 15.73
C THR A 58 17.06 -11.70 14.30
N CYS A 59 16.28 -11.28 13.30
CA CYS A 59 16.39 -11.74 11.91
C CYS A 59 17.80 -11.59 11.32
N HIS A 60 18.51 -10.50 11.68
CA HIS A 60 19.85 -10.19 11.20
C HIS A 60 20.95 -11.07 11.81
N THR A 61 20.66 -11.78 12.90
CA THR A 61 21.66 -12.59 13.63
C THR A 61 21.75 -14.03 13.11
N GLY A 62 20.82 -14.43 12.22
CA GLY A 62 20.65 -15.84 11.82
C GLY A 62 20.09 -16.76 12.92
N LYS A 63 19.74 -16.23 14.11
CA LYS A 63 19.22 -17.01 15.25
C LYS A 63 17.71 -16.91 15.39
N CYS A 64 16.98 -16.90 14.28
CA CYS A 64 15.51 -16.89 14.29
C CYS A 64 14.98 -18.11 15.08
N PRO A 65 14.15 -17.91 16.13
CA PRO A 65 13.65 -19.03 16.94
C PRO A 65 12.60 -19.87 16.20
N THR A 66 12.00 -19.36 15.13
CA THR A 66 10.93 -20.05 14.38
C THR A 66 11.38 -20.57 13.01
N GLY A 67 12.70 -20.56 12.75
CA GLY A 67 13.29 -21.14 11.55
C GLY A 67 13.13 -20.33 10.26
N VAL A 68 12.52 -19.14 10.32
CA VAL A 68 12.19 -18.35 9.12
C VAL A 68 13.43 -17.67 8.52
N THR A 69 14.24 -17.01 9.35
CA THR A 69 15.43 -16.25 8.93
C THR A 69 16.70 -16.84 9.52
N THR A 70 17.05 -18.05 9.10
CA THR A 70 18.23 -18.77 9.58
C THR A 70 18.78 -19.71 8.50
N GLN A 71 20.09 -19.95 8.55
CA GLN A 71 20.79 -20.97 7.75
C GLN A 71 21.22 -22.17 8.61
N ASP A 72 20.86 -22.19 9.89
CA ASP A 72 21.13 -23.29 10.81
C ASP A 72 20.16 -24.46 10.55
N PRO A 73 20.64 -25.65 10.15
CA PRO A 73 19.79 -26.79 9.81
C PRO A 73 18.88 -27.23 10.96
N VAL A 74 19.32 -27.09 12.22
CA VAL A 74 18.53 -27.48 13.39
C VAL A 74 17.37 -26.51 13.58
N ARG A 75 17.59 -25.22 13.40
CA ARG A 75 16.53 -24.20 13.52
C ARG A 75 15.54 -24.26 12.35
N GLN A 76 16.01 -24.61 11.15
CA GLN A 76 15.14 -24.75 9.98
C GLN A 76 14.13 -25.90 10.14
N GLN A 77 14.37 -26.89 11.01
CA GLN A 77 13.39 -27.94 11.33
C GLN A 77 12.06 -27.38 11.86
N ALA A 78 12.07 -26.18 12.46
CA ALA A 78 10.86 -25.49 12.89
C ALA A 78 9.99 -25.00 11.71
N LEU A 79 10.51 -25.01 10.47
CA LEU A 79 9.79 -24.65 9.25
C LEU A 79 9.18 -25.91 8.59
N VAL A 80 8.17 -26.49 9.23
CA VAL A 80 7.44 -27.65 8.69
C VAL A 80 6.61 -27.23 7.48
N VAL A 81 7.15 -27.44 6.27
CA VAL A 81 6.59 -26.91 5.01
C VAL A 81 5.11 -27.30 4.78
N PRO A 82 4.69 -28.57 4.93
CA PRO A 82 3.30 -28.95 4.69
C PRO A 82 2.30 -28.21 5.60
N ASP A 83 2.62 -28.01 6.87
CA ASP A 83 1.78 -27.25 7.81
C ASP A 83 1.77 -25.75 7.47
N LYS A 84 2.94 -25.17 7.26
CA LYS A 84 3.09 -23.73 7.07
C LYS A 84 2.55 -23.25 5.73
N ALA A 85 2.59 -24.08 4.71
CA ALA A 85 1.98 -23.80 3.41
C ALA A 85 0.46 -23.58 3.54
N GLU A 86 -0.24 -24.46 4.25
CA GLU A 86 -1.68 -24.33 4.50
C GLU A 86 -2.03 -23.05 5.25
N ARG A 87 -1.22 -22.67 6.24
CA ARG A 87 -1.41 -21.41 6.99
C ARG A 87 -1.24 -20.18 6.11
N VAL A 88 -0.22 -20.17 5.26
CA VAL A 88 0.05 -19.09 4.29
C VAL A 88 -1.06 -19.00 3.26
N TYR A 89 -1.51 -20.16 2.75
CA TYR A 89 -2.65 -20.26 1.83
C TYR A 89 -3.93 -19.71 2.48
N GLY A 90 -4.25 -20.17 3.68
CA GLY A 90 -5.42 -19.70 4.43
C GLY A 90 -5.39 -18.20 4.72
N PHE A 91 -4.24 -17.66 5.12
CA PHE A 91 -4.08 -16.20 5.29
C PHE A 91 -4.39 -15.44 4.00
N HIS A 92 -3.85 -15.89 2.86
CA HIS A 92 -4.10 -15.24 1.58
C HIS A 92 -5.57 -15.34 1.17
N GLN A 93 -6.15 -16.54 1.20
CA GLN A 93 -7.55 -16.76 0.82
C GLN A 93 -8.51 -15.96 1.68
N ASN A 94 -8.34 -15.97 3.00
CA ASN A 94 -9.20 -15.21 3.91
C ASN A 94 -9.02 -13.70 3.73
N THR A 95 -7.82 -13.22 3.42
CA THR A 95 -7.58 -11.81 3.10
C THR A 95 -8.32 -11.40 1.82
N LEU A 96 -8.28 -12.22 0.77
CA LEU A 96 -9.02 -11.95 -0.47
C LEU A 96 -10.53 -12.05 -0.28
N HIS A 97 -10.99 -13.01 0.53
CA HIS A 97 -12.40 -13.15 0.88
C HIS A 97 -12.92 -11.89 1.58
N ALA A 98 -12.23 -11.43 2.63
CA ALA A 98 -12.61 -10.20 3.33
C ALA A 98 -12.51 -8.95 2.42
N LEU A 99 -11.55 -8.90 1.49
CA LEU A 99 -11.48 -7.81 0.52
C LEU A 99 -12.70 -7.82 -0.42
N LYS A 100 -13.12 -8.99 -0.88
CA LYS A 100 -14.33 -9.15 -1.69
C LYS A 100 -15.56 -8.65 -0.93
N GLU A 101 -15.71 -9.02 0.34
CA GLU A 101 -16.81 -8.54 1.18
C GLU A 101 -16.81 -7.00 1.29
N LEU A 102 -15.66 -6.38 1.51
CA LEU A 102 -15.55 -4.91 1.56
C LEU A 102 -15.94 -4.25 0.23
N VAL A 103 -15.49 -4.79 -0.89
CA VAL A 103 -15.82 -4.29 -2.24
C VAL A 103 -17.32 -4.37 -2.50
N GLN A 104 -17.94 -5.51 -2.17
CA GLN A 104 -19.37 -5.72 -2.34
C GLN A 104 -20.19 -4.82 -1.41
N ALA A 105 -19.76 -4.66 -0.15
CA ALA A 105 -20.42 -3.78 0.82
C ALA A 105 -20.36 -2.31 0.39
N ALA A 106 -19.31 -1.90 -0.32
CA ALA A 106 -19.19 -0.57 -0.91
C ALA A 106 -20.00 -0.40 -2.22
N GLY A 107 -20.65 -1.45 -2.72
CA GLY A 107 -21.40 -1.43 -3.98
C GLY A 107 -20.52 -1.42 -5.24
N LEU A 108 -19.27 -1.88 -5.12
CA LEU A 108 -18.28 -1.90 -6.20
C LEU A 108 -18.14 -3.34 -6.75
N LEU A 109 -17.60 -3.45 -7.96
CA LEU A 109 -17.36 -4.73 -8.64
C LEU A 109 -15.89 -5.16 -8.53
N HIS A 110 -14.97 -4.21 -8.41
CA HIS A 110 -13.53 -4.49 -8.35
C HIS A 110 -12.83 -3.59 -7.31
N PRO A 111 -11.81 -4.10 -6.56
CA PRO A 111 -11.04 -3.29 -5.61
C PRO A 111 -10.41 -2.03 -6.20
N GLY A 112 -10.11 -2.04 -7.50
CA GLY A 112 -9.56 -0.89 -8.22
C GLY A 112 -10.55 0.26 -8.43
N GLU A 113 -11.84 0.08 -8.15
CA GLU A 113 -12.86 1.13 -8.17
C GLU A 113 -12.96 1.87 -6.83
N ILE A 114 -12.27 1.38 -5.80
CA ILE A 114 -12.22 2.05 -4.51
C ILE A 114 -11.43 3.35 -4.69
N ASP A 115 -12.12 4.47 -4.56
CA ASP A 115 -11.54 5.82 -4.46
C ASP A 115 -11.57 6.36 -3.01
N ALA A 116 -10.87 7.47 -2.76
CA ALA A 116 -10.73 8.13 -1.48
C ALA A 116 -12.07 8.57 -0.83
N HIS A 117 -13.16 8.71 -1.59
CA HIS A 117 -14.49 8.98 -1.02
C HIS A 117 -15.08 7.78 -0.27
N HIS A 118 -14.64 6.56 -0.54
CA HIS A 118 -15.13 5.35 0.15
C HIS A 118 -14.49 5.15 1.54
N ILE A 119 -13.41 5.88 1.85
CA ILE A 119 -12.66 5.70 3.08
C ILE A 119 -12.95 6.84 4.04
N VAL A 120 -13.37 6.49 5.25
CA VAL A 120 -13.59 7.42 6.36
C VAL A 120 -12.42 7.29 7.35
N ARG A 121 -11.87 8.42 7.78
CA ARG A 121 -10.76 8.48 8.74
C ARG A 121 -11.13 9.34 9.94
N ARG A 122 -10.97 8.76 11.14
CA ARG A 122 -10.93 9.53 12.39
C ARG A 122 -9.61 10.31 12.44
N VAL A 123 -9.71 11.63 12.53
CA VAL A 123 -8.56 12.57 12.54
C VAL A 123 -8.11 12.81 13.97
N ASN A 124 -9.06 12.97 14.89
CA ASN A 124 -8.86 13.10 16.32
C ASN A 124 -10.09 12.52 17.05
N GLU A 125 -10.17 12.67 18.37
CA GLU A 125 -11.25 12.10 19.20
C GLU A 125 -12.65 12.55 18.75
N ASN A 126 -12.77 13.79 18.27
CA ASN A 126 -14.04 14.46 17.99
C ASN A 126 -14.32 14.63 16.49
N GLU A 127 -13.39 14.23 15.62
CA GLU A 127 -13.46 14.56 14.21
C GLU A 127 -13.23 13.34 13.32
N VAL A 128 -14.16 13.16 12.39
CA VAL A 128 -14.14 12.14 11.36
C VAL A 128 -14.29 12.83 10.01
N ARG A 129 -13.41 12.52 9.05
CA ARG A 129 -13.44 13.09 7.71
C ARG A 129 -13.32 12.00 6.64
N LEU A 130 -13.86 12.28 5.46
CA LEU A 130 -13.57 11.49 4.26
C LEU A 130 -12.09 11.61 3.92
N LEU A 131 -11.48 10.52 3.46
CA LEU A 131 -10.08 10.51 3.06
C LEU A 131 -9.83 11.50 1.92
N ALA A 132 -10.78 11.65 0.99
CA ALA A 132 -10.71 12.65 -0.09
C ALA A 132 -10.53 14.10 0.40
N ASN A 133 -11.05 14.43 1.59
CA ASN A 133 -10.89 15.77 2.18
C ASN A 133 -9.53 15.95 2.87
N LEU A 134 -8.79 14.87 3.08
CA LEU A 134 -7.51 14.84 3.78
C LEU A 134 -6.32 14.71 2.84
N VAL A 135 -6.56 14.33 1.59
CA VAL A 135 -5.51 14.07 0.61
C VAL A 135 -5.71 14.96 -0.60
N PRO A 136 -4.65 15.63 -1.09
CA PRO A 136 -4.76 16.43 -2.30
C PRO A 136 -5.07 15.51 -3.48
N GLN A 137 -5.91 15.99 -4.41
CA GLN A 137 -6.13 15.37 -5.71
C GLN A 137 -5.63 16.31 -6.80
N VAL A 138 -5.05 15.74 -7.85
CA VAL A 138 -4.56 16.48 -9.03
C VAL A 138 -5.32 15.99 -10.25
N ALA A 139 -5.78 16.93 -11.07
CA ALA A 139 -6.45 16.63 -12.34
C ALA A 139 -5.43 16.11 -13.36
N ASP A 140 -5.92 15.35 -14.34
CA ASP A 140 -5.06 14.82 -15.39
C ASP A 140 -4.45 15.97 -16.20
N GLY A 141 -3.13 15.93 -16.43
CA GLY A 141 -2.41 16.96 -17.17
C GLY A 141 -2.12 18.26 -16.41
N ALA A 142 -2.60 18.44 -15.18
CA ALA A 142 -2.46 19.71 -14.45
C ALA A 142 -1.02 20.12 -14.10
N LEU A 143 -0.04 19.22 -14.22
CA LEU A 143 1.38 19.53 -14.06
C LEU A 143 2.08 19.89 -15.38
N LEU A 144 1.36 19.80 -16.50
CA LEU A 144 1.82 20.23 -17.83
C LEU A 144 1.45 21.70 -18.12
N ASP A 145 0.53 22.28 -17.33
CA ASP A 145 0.16 23.68 -17.44
C ASP A 145 1.32 24.60 -17.04
N SER A 146 1.40 25.76 -17.68
CA SER A 146 2.42 26.78 -17.37
C SER A 146 2.24 27.40 -15.98
N ASP A 147 1.02 27.34 -15.43
CA ASP A 147 0.69 27.87 -14.10
C ASP A 147 0.21 26.75 -13.16
N VAL A 148 1.06 26.39 -12.20
CA VAL A 148 0.77 25.42 -11.14
C VAL A 148 0.44 26.07 -9.80
N SER A 149 0.18 27.39 -9.78
CA SER A 149 -0.01 28.17 -8.55
C SER A 149 -1.27 27.80 -7.75
N SER A 150 -2.26 27.22 -8.42
CA SER A 150 -3.53 26.72 -7.87
C SER A 150 -3.42 25.32 -7.26
N LEU A 151 -2.33 24.59 -7.50
CA LEU A 151 -2.12 23.25 -6.98
C LEU A 151 -1.64 23.27 -5.53
N HIS A 152 -1.77 22.11 -4.87
CA HIS A 152 -1.25 21.90 -3.52
C HIS A 152 0.23 22.30 -3.42
N ASN A 153 0.64 22.87 -2.28
CA ASN A 153 1.98 23.42 -2.03
C ASN A 153 3.14 22.52 -2.47
N VAL A 154 2.99 21.19 -2.31
CA VAL A 154 3.99 20.22 -2.76
C VAL A 154 4.27 20.29 -4.25
N PHE A 155 3.27 20.55 -5.08
CA PHE A 155 3.46 20.70 -6.53
C PHE A 155 3.85 22.13 -6.87
N LYS A 156 3.15 23.12 -6.29
CA LYS A 156 3.43 24.55 -6.50
C LYS A 156 4.90 24.91 -6.29
N TYR A 157 5.53 24.43 -5.22
CA TYR A 157 6.89 24.83 -4.85
C TYR A 157 7.99 23.95 -5.42
N TYR A 158 7.73 22.65 -5.60
CA TYR A 158 8.77 21.69 -5.99
C TYR A 158 8.68 21.27 -7.46
N TRP A 159 7.50 21.28 -8.09
CA TRP A 159 7.36 20.89 -9.49
C TRP A 159 8.15 21.78 -10.45
N PRO A 160 8.13 23.13 -10.35
CA PRO A 160 8.92 23.98 -11.25
C PRO A 160 10.44 23.81 -11.10
N LYS A 161 10.90 23.21 -10.00
CA LYS A 161 12.30 22.93 -9.73
C LYS A 161 12.73 21.53 -10.18
N ALA A 162 11.77 20.63 -10.45
CA ALA A 162 12.05 19.27 -10.85
C ALA A 162 12.68 19.25 -12.25
N ARG A 163 13.79 18.54 -12.40
CA ARG A 163 14.47 18.33 -13.69
C ARG A 163 14.66 16.84 -13.90
N ALA A 164 14.48 16.36 -15.13
CA ALA A 164 14.68 14.95 -15.44
C ALA A 164 16.18 14.59 -15.42
N GLU A 165 17.04 15.58 -15.63
CA GLU A 165 18.48 15.44 -15.80
C GLU A 165 19.26 15.56 -14.48
N SER A 166 18.61 16.00 -13.39
CA SER A 166 19.30 16.14 -12.09
C SER A 166 18.37 15.93 -10.90
N PHE A 167 18.90 15.26 -9.88
CA PHE A 167 18.29 15.10 -8.56
C PHE A 167 18.72 16.17 -7.56
N THR A 168 19.61 17.08 -7.95
CA THR A 168 20.02 18.22 -7.10
C THR A 168 18.97 19.32 -7.18
N LEU A 169 18.62 19.89 -6.03
CA LEU A 169 17.73 21.04 -5.93
C LEU A 169 18.39 22.34 -6.39
#